data_AF-A0AAD7NT37-F1
#
_entry.id   AF-A0AAD7NT37-F1
#
_cell.length_a   1.000
_cell.length_b   1.000
_cell.length_c   1.000
_cell.angle_alpha   90.00
_cell.angle_beta   90.00
_cell.angle_gamma   90.00
#
_symmetry.space_group_name_H-M   'P 1'
#
loop_
_entity.id
_entity.type
_entity.pdbx_description
1 polymer ?
#
loop_
_entity_poly.entity_id
_entity_poly.type
_entity_poly.pdbx_seq_one_letter_code
_entity_poly.pdbx_strand_id
1 'polypeptide(L)' 'YWSFDRDGSEKLPPDSIEELGLPHVTFQAYAYGRRWDRKVYDTITNFHRAKKFDPYSQDVAIELGYPLLDIDAVKKA' A
#
# COMPACT_ATOMS: atom_id res chain seq x y z
N TYR A 1 -6.85 -8.57 -16.22
CA TYR A 1 -7.46 -9.13 -17.45
C TYR A 1 -8.27 -10.35 -17.06
N TRP A 2 -9.16 -10.84 -17.92
CA TRP A 2 -9.94 -12.04 -17.60
C TRP A 2 -9.21 -13.30 -18.08
N SER A 3 -9.39 -14.36 -17.33
CA SER A 3 -8.85 -15.70 -17.55
C SER A 3 -9.84 -16.70 -16.94
N PHE A 4 -9.93 -17.90 -17.53
CA PHE A 4 -10.69 -19.01 -16.95
C PHE A 4 -9.83 -19.93 -16.08
N ASP A 5 -8.51 -19.89 -16.26
CA ASP A 5 -7.59 -20.66 -15.43
C ASP A 5 -7.40 -19.98 -14.07
N ARG A 6 -7.15 -20.79 -13.05
CA ARG A 6 -7.16 -20.34 -11.64
C ARG A 6 -6.03 -19.36 -11.35
N ASP A 7 -4.92 -19.51 -12.06
CA ASP A 7 -3.68 -18.77 -11.91
C ASP A 7 -3.64 -17.50 -12.77
N GLY A 8 -4.56 -17.35 -13.72
CA GLY A 8 -4.63 -16.19 -14.59
C GLY A 8 -3.53 -16.16 -15.66
N SER A 9 -2.96 -17.31 -16.01
CA SER A 9 -1.87 -17.46 -16.97
C SER A 9 -2.34 -17.25 -18.41
N GLU A 10 -3.58 -17.64 -18.77
CA GLU A 10 -4.12 -17.50 -20.12
C GLU A 10 -5.15 -16.38 -20.20
N LYS A 11 -4.75 -15.26 -20.82
CA LYS A 11 -5.61 -14.11 -21.03
C LYS A 11 -6.69 -14.40 -22.08
N LEU A 12 -7.93 -14.06 -21.76
CA LEU A 12 -9.03 -14.15 -22.71
C LEU A 12 -8.91 -13.13 -23.86
N PRO A 13 -9.29 -13.52 -25.09
CA PRO A 13 -9.40 -12.61 -26.21
C PRO A 13 -10.44 -11.50 -25.95
N PRO A 14 -10.27 -10.29 -26.53
CA PRO A 14 -11.22 -9.19 -26.38
C PRO A 14 -12.66 -9.56 -26.76
N ASP A 15 -12.84 -10.27 -27.88
CA ASP A 15 -14.17 -10.66 -28.39
C ASP A 15 -14.93 -11.52 -27.37
N SER A 16 -14.25 -12.48 -26.74
CA SER A 16 -14.84 -13.32 -25.69
C SER A 16 -15.18 -12.54 -24.42
N ILE A 17 -14.42 -11.50 -24.09
CA ILE A 17 -14.71 -10.62 -22.94
C ILE A 17 -15.99 -9.81 -23.20
N GLU A 18 -16.18 -9.33 -24.43
CA GLU A 18 -17.36 -8.56 -24.84
C GLU A 18 -18.61 -9.44 -24.95
N GLU A 19 -18.52 -10.62 -25.58
CA GLU A 19 -19.62 -11.58 -25.69
C GLU A 19 -20.14 -12.04 -24.32
N LEU A 20 -19.23 -12.23 -23.36
CA LEU A 20 -19.57 -12.64 -22.00
C LEU A 20 -20.00 -11.46 -21.10
N GLY A 21 -19.97 -10.23 -21.61
CA GLY A 21 -20.32 -9.02 -20.86
C GLY A 21 -19.40 -8.77 -19.65
N LEU A 22 -18.15 -9.23 -19.71
CA LEU A 22 -17.21 -9.12 -18.59
C LEU A 22 -16.71 -7.68 -18.44
N PRO A 23 -16.70 -7.11 -17.22
CA PRO A 23 -16.36 -5.70 -17.04
C PRO A 23 -14.87 -5.45 -17.28
N HIS A 24 -14.54 -4.28 -17.83
CA HIS A 24 -13.15 -3.84 -17.91
C HIS A 24 -12.67 -3.38 -16.53
N VAL A 25 -11.72 -4.14 -15.97
CA VAL A 25 -11.09 -3.76 -14.71
C VAL A 25 -10.05 -2.68 -14.99
N THR A 26 -10.39 -1.43 -14.69
CA THR A 26 -9.43 -0.31 -14.66
C THR A 26 -8.94 -0.13 -13.23
N PHE A 27 -7.65 -0.33 -12.99
CA PHE A 27 -7.05 -0.01 -11.69
C PHE A 27 -6.70 1.46 -11.64
N GLN A 28 -7.15 2.15 -10.59
CA GLN A 28 -6.76 3.52 -10.31
C GLN A 28 -6.20 3.61 -8.89
N ALA A 29 -4.95 4.03 -8.77
CA ALA A 29 -4.33 4.34 -7.49
C ALA A 29 -4.32 5.86 -7.28
N TYR A 30 -4.77 6.28 -6.10
CA TYR A 30 -4.67 7.68 -5.66
C TYR A 30 -3.66 7.76 -4.52
N ALA A 31 -2.63 8.58 -4.69
CA ALA A 31 -1.68 8.90 -3.63
C ALA A 31 -2.06 10.25 -3.00
N TYR A 32 -2.41 10.24 -1.72
CA TYR A 32 -2.70 11.45 -0.95
C TYR A 32 -1.55 11.75 0.00
N GLY A 33 -0.86 12.87 -0.22
CA GLY A 33 0.13 13.39 0.71
C GLY A 33 -0.49 14.42 1.64
N ARG A 34 -0.37 14.24 2.96
CA ARG A 34 -0.62 15.31 3.93
C ARG A 34 0.71 15.91 4.37
N ARG A 35 0.82 17.23 4.33
CA ARG A 35 1.95 17.97 4.89
C ARG A 35 1.54 18.49 6.26
N TRP A 36 2.48 18.43 7.18
CA TRP A 36 2.34 18.98 8.52
C TRP A 36 3.35 20.12 8.64
N ASP A 37 2.94 21.21 9.29
CA ASP A 37 3.90 22.26 9.66
C ASP A 37 4.95 21.67 10.61
N ARG A 38 6.19 22.14 10.47
CA ARG A 38 7.32 21.66 11.27
C ARG A 38 7.04 21.73 12.78
N LYS A 39 6.38 22.79 13.24
CA LYS A 39 6.00 22.96 14.65
C LYS A 39 5.06 21.85 15.12
N VAL A 40 4.14 21.42 14.27
CA VAL A 40 3.20 20.35 14.62
C VAL A 40 3.93 19.01 14.68
N TYR A 41 4.81 18.73 13.71
CA TYR A 41 5.66 17.54 13.73
C TYR A 41 6.51 17.48 15.00
N ASP A 42 7.22 18.57 15.33
CA ASP A 42 8.08 18.65 16.51
C ASP A 42 7.28 18.47 17.82
N THR A 43 6.06 19.02 17.89
CA THR A 43 5.16 18.85 19.04
C THR A 43 4.76 17.40 19.23
N ILE A 44 4.38 16.71 18.14
CA ILE A 44 4.03 15.29 18.17
C ILE A 44 5.24 14.45 18.59
N THR A 45 6.43 14.72 18.04
CA THR A 45 7.67 14.02 18.41
C THR A 45 7.98 14.18 19.89
N ASN A 46 7.87 15.40 20.44
CA ASN A 46 8.14 15.65 21.85
C ASN A 46 7.13 14.94 22.76
N PHE A 47 5.86 14.90 22.38
CA PHE A 47 4.84 14.14 23.11
C PHE A 47 5.16 12.64 23.15
N HIS A 48 5.52 12.05 22.02
CA HIS A 48 5.89 10.63 21.93
C HIS A 48 7.14 10.31 22.76
N ARG A 49 8.17 11.18 22.71
CA ARG A 49 9.36 11.05 23.56
C ARG A 49 9.02 11.09 25.06
N ALA A 50 8.14 11.99 25.48
CA ALA A 50 7.68 12.06 26.86
C ALA A 50 6.93 10.79 27.31
N LYS A 51 6.28 10.10 26.37
CA LYS A 51 5.64 8.79 26.57
C LYS A 51 6.61 7.61 26.45
N LYS A 52 7.92 7.85 26.29
CA LYS A 52 8.97 6.84 26.08
C LYS A 52 8.76 5.99 24.82
N PHE A 53 8.08 6.55 23.82
CA PHE A 53 7.96 5.94 22.51
C PHE A 53 9.34 5.88 21.83
N ASP A 54 9.71 4.73 21.31
CA ASP A 54 10.91 4.55 20.50
C ASP A 54 10.57 4.73 19.01
N PRO A 55 11.03 5.81 18.35
CA PRO A 55 10.76 6.03 16.93
C PRO A 55 11.47 5.04 16.00
N TYR A 56 12.42 4.25 16.50
CA TYR A 56 13.10 3.19 15.74
C TYR A 56 12.50 1.81 15.98
N SER A 57 11.54 1.69 16.90
CA SER A 57 10.82 0.43 17.12
C SER A 57 9.76 0.21 16.04
N GLN A 58 9.56 -1.06 15.69
CA GLN A 58 8.49 -1.51 14.80
C GLN A 58 7.23 -1.91 15.57
N ASP A 59 7.25 -1.91 16.91
CA ASP A 59 6.17 -2.44 17.76
C ASP A 59 4.81 -1.82 17.44
N VAL A 60 4.78 -0.50 17.24
CA VAL A 60 3.54 0.22 16.95
C VAL A 60 3.02 -0.04 15.54
N ALA A 61 3.93 -0.22 14.57
CA ALA A 61 3.52 -0.64 13.24
C ALA A 61 2.90 -2.05 13.27
N ILE A 62 3.50 -2.96 14.04
CA ILE A 62 3.01 -4.32 14.24
C ILE A 62 1.65 -4.33 14.95
N GLU A 63 1.50 -3.58 16.05
CA GLU A 63 0.25 -3.48 16.81
C GLU A 63 -0.91 -2.96 15.95
N LEU A 64 -0.64 -1.99 15.08
CA LEU A 64 -1.62 -1.40 14.17
C LEU A 64 -1.84 -2.23 12.90
N GLY A 65 -1.14 -3.36 12.72
CA GLY A 65 -1.24 -4.21 11.55
C GLY A 65 -0.68 -3.58 10.27
N TYR A 66 0.20 -2.59 10.39
CA TYR A 66 0.86 -1.98 9.24
C TYR A 66 1.95 -2.90 8.68
N PRO A 67 2.09 -2.96 7.34
CA PRO A 67 3.16 -3.72 6.72
C PRO A 67 4.52 -3.10 7.06
N LEU A 68 5.47 -3.93 7.46
CA LEU A 68 6.85 -3.51 7.66
C LEU A 68 7.54 -3.42 6.30
N LEU A 69 7.99 -2.23 5.94
CA LEU A 69 8.68 -1.98 4.68
C LEU A 69 10.18 -2.25 4.87
N ASP A 70 10.68 -3.28 4.20
CA ASP A 70 12.12 -3.50 4.05
C ASP A 70 12.64 -2.67 2.88
N ILE A 71 13.42 -1.65 3.20
CA ILE A 71 13.96 -0.69 2.22
C ILE A 71 15.03 -1.37 1.33
N ASP A 72 15.65 -2.46 1.78
CA ASP A 72 16.64 -3.20 1.00
C ASP A 72 15.99 -4.16 -0.02
N ALA A 73 14.75 -4.59 0.22
CA ALA A 73 13.97 -5.35 -0.75
C ALA A 73 13.60 -4.52 -1.99
N VAL A 74 13.45 -3.19 -1.84
CA VAL A 74 13.06 -2.28 -2.94
C VAL A 74 14.19 -2.02 -3.94
N LYS A 75 15.46 -2.21 -3.55
CA LYS A 75 16.62 -2.05 -4.47
C LYS A 75 16.82 -3.24 -5.42
N LYS A 76 16.11 -4.35 -5.21
CA LYS A 76 16.22 -5.58 -6.03
C LYS A 76 15.09 -5.75 -7.04
N ALA A 77 14.21 -4.76 -7.21
CA ALA A 77 13.13 -4.76 -8.19
C ALA A 77 13.48 -3.94 -9.44
#